data_AF-A0A7S0PNQ1-F1
#
_entry.id   AF-A0A7S0PNQ1-F1
#
_cell.length_a   1.000
_cell.length_b   1.000
_cell.length_c   1.000
_cell.angle_alpha   90.00
_cell.angle_beta   90.00
_cell.angle_gamma   90.00
#
_symmetry.space_group_name_H-M   'P 1'
#
loop_
_entity.id
_entity.type
_entity.pdbx_description
1 polymer ?
#
loop_
_entity_poly.entity_id
_entity_poly.type
_entity_poly.pdbx_seq_one_letter_code
_entity_poly.pdbx_strand_id
1 'polypeptide(L)'
;FWRHFHEGILLWNCAVHYSMRPIRSQLVLVRVLSDGNRRMFASTKQPPPAVFPTKLRRPHPSSTATSTTLWCPPSMEPITSAYLHLPFCRRRCHYCDFAISLVGDDAESPIALQGMRRYVDFLIREIALAPYSRSTCDFEGGDQPPLRTVFIGGGTPSLLPPDLLGSVIEALREKFGIDPDAEISMEMDPGTFDAEKLTQYVDLGVNRVSLGLQSFDADVLKWAGRGHTLEQSREAIAAVRANRGVERWSLDLISGMPGLTKKAWSDSLKEAVDVAPHHISVYDLQVEEGTLFGSWYNSSRFGENGKSKTMVSNLNSRMARPELPSEDESAEMFHMASETLRGAGYEHYEISSYAKVGSRCAHNQVYWTGRQGWYGFGMSATSFTAHGMQFARPRKMRDYEAYVEAMAALIDEPSRACTIKSPFEARADALFERLMLGLRTRNGVDLVHLRQDFGDAALAEIVSAVRAGWPEELVEMDDYRLTLSDPGGMLVSTQLISTLMARVSSLHTP
;
A
#
# COMPACT_ATOMS: atom_id res chain seq x y z
N PHE A 1 5.93 -17.66 2.37
CA PHE A 1 5.21 -17.43 1.10
C PHE A 1 4.94 -15.94 0.89
N TRP A 2 4.12 -15.27 1.72
CA TRP A 2 4.00 -13.80 1.74
C TRP A 2 5.36 -13.05 1.85
N ARG A 3 6.35 -13.61 2.56
CA ARG A 3 7.73 -13.08 2.60
C ARG A 3 8.47 -13.01 1.26
N HIS A 4 8.26 -13.97 0.34
CA HIS A 4 8.90 -13.93 -0.98
C HIS A 4 8.11 -13.08 -1.97
N PHE A 5 6.79 -12.99 -1.79
CA PHE A 5 5.94 -12.08 -2.55
C PHE A 5 6.15 -10.62 -2.11
N HIS A 6 6.55 -10.37 -0.85
CA HIS A 6 6.96 -9.07 -0.32
C HIS A 6 8.22 -8.49 -0.98
N GLU A 7 9.10 -9.34 -1.51
CA GLU A 7 10.28 -8.89 -2.25
C GLU A 7 9.92 -8.43 -3.68
N GLY A 8 8.73 -8.79 -4.19
CA GLY A 8 8.18 -8.39 -5.49
C GLY A 8 7.02 -7.38 -5.44
N ILE A 9 6.23 -7.34 -4.36
CA ILE A 9 5.28 -6.24 -4.08
C ILE A 9 6.08 -5.09 -3.49
N LEU A 10 6.81 -4.44 -4.37
CA LEU A 10 7.63 -3.28 -4.10
C LEU A 10 6.72 -2.06 -3.86
N LEU A 11 7.16 -1.18 -2.96
CA LEU A 11 6.38 -0.13 -2.29
C LEU A 11 5.43 0.64 -3.23
N TRP A 12 4.14 0.34 -3.06
CA TRP A 12 3.00 1.17 -3.44
C TRP A 12 2.99 2.40 -2.49
N ASN A 13 2.14 3.41 -2.72
CA ASN A 13 2.01 4.44 -1.67
C ASN A 13 1.60 3.79 -0.33
N CYS A 14 1.86 4.49 0.78
CA CYS A 14 1.72 3.96 2.13
C CYS A 14 0.37 3.26 2.37
N ALA A 15 -0.72 3.83 1.84
CA ALA A 15 -2.06 3.28 1.97
C ALA A 15 -2.19 1.90 1.34
N VAL A 16 -1.77 1.75 0.09
CA VAL A 16 -1.87 0.46 -0.61
C VAL A 16 -0.88 -0.54 -0.04
N HIS A 17 0.31 -0.10 0.38
CA HIS A 17 1.30 -1.01 0.96
C HIS A 17 0.80 -1.73 2.24
N TYR A 18 0.08 -1.03 3.12
CA TYR A 18 -0.51 -1.63 4.31
C TYR A 18 -1.74 -2.48 4.00
N SER A 19 -2.63 -2.01 3.12
CA SER A 19 -3.83 -2.74 2.65
C SER A 19 -3.51 -4.08 1.96
N MET A 20 -2.33 -4.22 1.37
CA MET A 20 -1.92 -5.43 0.64
C MET A 20 -1.52 -6.59 1.57
N ARG A 21 -1.39 -6.36 2.87
CA ARG A 21 -0.97 -7.37 3.85
C ARG A 21 -2.18 -8.12 4.45
N PRO A 22 -1.98 -9.35 4.98
CA PRO A 22 -3.04 -10.05 5.69
C PRO A 22 -3.50 -9.27 6.92
N ILE A 23 -4.81 -9.19 7.17
CA ILE A 23 -5.32 -8.67 8.44
C ILE A 23 -4.91 -9.68 9.53
N ARG A 24 -4.27 -9.21 10.60
CA ARG A 24 -3.71 -10.04 11.66
C ARG A 24 -4.78 -10.89 12.38
N SER A 25 -6.02 -10.41 12.41
CA SER A 25 -7.17 -11.03 13.08
C SER A 25 -7.88 -12.15 12.30
N GLN A 26 -7.33 -12.57 11.17
CA GLN A 26 -7.98 -13.52 10.26
C GLN A 26 -8.20 -14.95 10.78
N LEU A 27 -7.57 -15.33 11.89
CA LEU A 27 -7.69 -16.69 12.46
C LEU A 27 -8.98 -16.92 13.25
N VAL A 28 -9.77 -15.87 13.49
CA VAL A 28 -10.88 -15.90 14.46
C VAL A 28 -12.21 -16.35 13.85
N LEU A 29 -12.47 -16.01 12.58
CA LEU A 29 -13.81 -16.24 12.00
C LEU A 29 -14.11 -17.69 11.61
N VAL A 30 -13.12 -18.59 11.66
CA VAL A 30 -13.34 -20.04 11.51
C VAL A 30 -14.11 -20.60 12.72
N ARG A 31 -14.10 -19.92 13.89
CA ARG A 31 -14.88 -20.32 15.06
C ARG A 31 -16.33 -19.81 15.03
N VAL A 32 -16.57 -18.58 14.60
CA VAL A 32 -17.93 -17.99 14.63
C VAL A 32 -18.86 -18.64 13.60
N LEU A 33 -18.34 -19.07 12.44
CA LEU A 33 -19.10 -19.87 11.48
C LEU A 33 -19.34 -21.33 11.94
N SER A 34 -18.58 -21.79 12.95
CA SER A 34 -18.71 -23.15 13.48
C SER A 34 -19.78 -23.30 14.57
N ASP A 35 -20.18 -22.19 15.21
CA ASP A 35 -21.20 -22.21 16.27
C ASP A 35 -22.64 -22.19 15.73
N GLY A 36 -22.84 -21.86 14.45
CA GLY A 36 -24.14 -21.91 13.78
C GLY A 36 -24.47 -23.22 13.05
N ASN A 37 -23.48 -24.10 12.80
CA ASN A 37 -23.73 -25.32 12.02
C ASN A 37 -22.77 -26.46 12.38
N ARG A 38 -23.02 -27.08 13.54
CA ARG A 38 -22.24 -28.19 14.11
C ARG A 38 -22.25 -29.53 13.32
N ARG A 39 -22.47 -29.51 12.00
CA ARG A 39 -22.50 -30.72 11.17
C ARG A 39 -21.66 -30.72 9.87
N MET A 40 -20.85 -29.70 9.57
CA MET A 40 -20.06 -29.70 8.32
C MET A 40 -18.53 -29.70 8.45
N PHE A 41 -17.95 -29.62 9.65
CA PHE A 41 -16.48 -29.65 9.85
C PHE A 41 -15.98 -30.83 10.70
N ALA A 42 -16.62 -32.00 10.58
CA ALA A 42 -16.04 -33.25 11.02
C ALA A 42 -15.61 -34.04 9.78
N SER A 43 -14.31 -34.32 9.67
CA SER A 43 -13.67 -35.11 8.59
C SER A 43 -13.22 -34.36 7.33
N THR A 44 -12.21 -33.51 7.47
CA THR A 44 -11.11 -33.48 6.49
C THR A 44 -9.80 -33.50 7.26
N LYS A 45 -9.06 -34.62 7.18
CA LYS A 45 -7.68 -34.70 7.65
C LYS A 45 -6.90 -33.53 7.04
N GLN A 46 -6.12 -32.81 7.85
CA GLN A 46 -5.13 -31.85 7.35
C GLN A 46 -4.33 -32.54 6.23
N PRO A 47 -4.23 -31.94 5.03
CA PRO A 47 -3.25 -32.41 4.07
C PRO A 47 -1.85 -32.21 4.68
N PRO A 48 -0.90 -33.14 4.45
CA PRO A 48 0.45 -33.00 4.96
C PRO A 48 1.09 -31.70 4.44
N PRO A 49 2.03 -31.10 5.18
CA PRO A 49 2.75 -29.92 4.70
C PRO A 49 3.42 -30.25 3.36
N ALA A 50 3.18 -29.42 2.35
CA ALA A 50 3.83 -29.55 1.06
C ALA A 50 5.35 -29.44 1.26
N VAL A 51 6.07 -30.50 0.89
CA VAL A 51 7.54 -30.51 0.84
C VAL A 51 7.94 -29.80 -0.45
N PHE A 52 8.44 -28.56 -0.32
CA PHE A 52 8.96 -27.79 -1.44
C PHE A 52 10.40 -28.23 -1.77
N PRO A 53 10.78 -28.37 -3.05
CA PRO A 53 12.18 -28.49 -3.44
C PRO A 53 12.91 -27.16 -3.15
N THR A 54 13.93 -27.21 -2.31
CA THR A 54 14.59 -26.03 -1.72
C THR A 54 15.58 -25.27 -2.61
N LYS A 55 15.74 -25.60 -3.90
CA LYS A 55 16.63 -24.86 -4.80
C LYS A 55 16.16 -24.95 -6.26
N LEU A 56 15.47 -23.93 -6.75
CA LEU A 56 15.40 -23.68 -8.19
C LEU A 56 16.73 -23.04 -8.61
N ARG A 57 17.56 -23.82 -9.30
CA ARG A 57 18.83 -23.40 -9.89
C ARG A 57 18.54 -22.34 -10.96
N ARG A 58 19.15 -21.15 -10.83
CA ARG A 58 19.13 -20.10 -11.88
C ARG A 58 19.94 -20.60 -13.10
N PRO A 59 19.41 -20.57 -14.33
CA PRO A 59 20.23 -20.79 -15.52
C PRO A 59 21.05 -19.53 -15.85
N HIS A 60 22.26 -19.71 -16.35
CA HIS A 60 23.06 -18.64 -16.97
C HIS A 60 22.43 -18.21 -18.30
N PRO A 61 22.55 -16.93 -18.71
CA PRO A 61 21.99 -16.46 -19.96
C PRO A 61 22.82 -16.97 -21.14
N SER A 62 22.20 -17.81 -21.99
CA SER A 62 22.69 -18.08 -23.34
C SER A 62 22.08 -17.06 -24.30
N SER A 63 22.93 -16.36 -25.03
CA SER A 63 22.56 -15.37 -26.04
C SER A 63 21.94 -16.02 -27.28
N THR A 64 20.64 -15.86 -27.47
CA THR A 64 20.01 -15.84 -28.79
C THR A 64 18.79 -14.93 -28.72
N ALA A 65 18.85 -13.79 -29.41
CA ALA A 65 17.74 -12.87 -29.57
C ALA A 65 16.69 -13.47 -30.52
N THR A 66 15.72 -14.17 -29.96
CA THR A 66 14.42 -14.36 -30.59
C THR A 66 13.47 -13.32 -30.02
N SER A 67 12.84 -12.54 -30.90
CA SER A 67 11.76 -11.59 -30.59
C SER A 67 10.71 -12.28 -29.71
N THR A 68 10.82 -12.08 -28.40
CA THR A 68 9.89 -12.60 -27.40
C THR A 68 8.89 -11.48 -27.16
N THR A 69 7.73 -11.57 -27.81
CA THR A 69 6.60 -10.71 -27.53
C THR A 69 6.25 -10.89 -26.05
N LEU A 70 6.51 -9.86 -25.24
CA LEU A 70 6.10 -9.80 -23.85
C LEU A 70 4.56 -9.87 -23.82
N TRP A 71 4.00 -10.75 -22.98
CA TRP A 71 2.54 -10.84 -22.82
C TRP A 71 2.04 -9.54 -22.19
N CYS A 72 1.03 -8.93 -22.81
CA CYS A 72 0.37 -7.71 -22.34
C CYS A 72 -1.15 -7.97 -22.31
N PRO A 73 -1.86 -7.63 -21.22
CA PRO A 73 -3.30 -7.72 -21.20
C PRO A 73 -3.92 -6.80 -22.26
N PRO A 74 -4.94 -7.24 -23.02
CA PRO A 74 -5.65 -6.40 -23.99
C PRO A 74 -6.29 -5.15 -23.36
N SER A 75 -6.59 -5.18 -22.05
CA SER A 75 -7.31 -4.13 -21.33
C SER A 75 -6.43 -3.09 -20.63
N MET A 76 -5.11 -3.06 -20.89
CA MET A 76 -4.19 -2.11 -20.25
C MET A 76 -4.42 -0.66 -20.70
N GLU A 77 -4.61 0.23 -19.73
CA GLU A 77 -4.84 1.66 -19.95
C GLU A 77 -3.52 2.47 -19.97
N PRO A 78 -3.50 3.64 -20.62
CA PRO A 78 -2.36 4.56 -20.58
C PRO A 78 -1.94 4.96 -19.17
N ILE A 79 -0.64 5.04 -18.87
CA ILE A 79 -0.14 5.56 -17.58
C ILE A 79 -0.50 7.04 -17.44
N THR A 80 -1.29 7.39 -16.44
CA THR A 80 -1.63 8.80 -16.09
C THR A 80 -1.34 9.12 -14.63
N SER A 81 -0.43 8.38 -13.99
CA SER A 81 -0.33 8.35 -12.52
C SER A 81 1.13 8.33 -12.08
N ALA A 82 1.50 9.22 -11.17
CA ALA A 82 2.87 9.34 -10.65
C ALA A 82 2.91 9.33 -9.11
N TYR A 83 3.82 8.54 -8.53
CA TYR A 83 4.13 8.53 -7.11
C TYR A 83 5.52 9.13 -6.87
N LEU A 84 5.60 10.08 -5.95
CA LEU A 84 6.84 10.70 -5.49
C LEU A 84 7.12 10.23 -4.06
N HIS A 85 8.26 9.59 -3.85
CA HIS A 85 8.73 9.22 -2.52
C HIS A 85 9.63 10.32 -1.94
N LEU A 86 9.20 10.98 -0.87
CA LEU A 86 10.00 11.94 -0.10
C LEU A 86 10.37 11.31 1.25
N PRO A 87 11.65 10.92 1.47
CA PRO A 87 12.00 10.00 2.54
C PRO A 87 12.20 10.67 3.91
N PHE A 88 11.98 11.97 4.06
CA PHE A 88 12.40 12.69 5.26
C PHE A 88 11.46 12.47 6.44
N CYS A 89 12.00 12.16 7.62
CA CYS A 89 11.24 12.13 8.88
C CYS A 89 12.06 12.78 10.00
N ARG A 90 11.39 13.38 11.00
CA ARG A 90 12.07 13.84 12.22
C ARG A 90 12.66 12.66 13.01
N ARG A 91 11.86 11.61 13.15
CA ARG A 91 12.18 10.37 13.87
C ARG A 91 11.47 9.18 13.23
N ARG A 92 11.94 7.96 13.50
CA ARG A 92 11.32 6.72 13.02
C ARG A 92 10.23 6.28 14.01
N CYS A 93 8.97 6.21 13.54
CA CYS A 93 7.89 5.61 14.32
C CYS A 93 8.19 4.13 14.58
N HIS A 94 7.76 3.60 15.72
CA HIS A 94 8.19 2.27 16.18
C HIS A 94 7.69 1.12 15.29
N TYR A 95 6.60 1.33 14.55
CA TYR A 95 6.00 0.38 13.59
C TYR A 95 6.47 0.58 12.14
N CYS A 96 7.24 1.64 11.84
CA CYS A 96 7.47 2.08 10.46
C CYS A 96 8.62 1.31 9.79
N ASP A 97 8.28 0.57 8.72
CA ASP A 97 9.23 -0.12 7.82
C ASP A 97 9.55 0.68 6.54
N PHE A 98 9.22 1.97 6.49
CA PHE A 98 9.53 2.77 5.32
C PHE A 98 11.02 3.09 5.19
N ALA A 99 11.41 3.25 3.93
CA ALA A 99 12.73 3.73 3.55
C ALA A 99 12.78 5.24 3.81
N ILE A 100 13.25 5.62 5.00
CA ILE A 100 13.30 7.01 5.44
C ILE A 100 14.73 7.47 5.73
N SER A 101 14.92 8.78 5.67
CA SER A 101 16.11 9.52 6.09
C SER A 101 15.73 10.42 7.25
N LEU A 102 16.45 10.30 8.37
CA LEU A 102 16.17 11.09 9.56
C LEU A 102 16.83 12.47 9.45
N VAL A 103 16.03 13.52 9.61
CA VAL A 103 16.50 14.92 9.61
C VAL A 103 16.53 15.53 11.02
N GLY A 104 16.00 14.83 12.02
CA GLY A 104 15.89 15.33 13.40
C GLY A 104 14.74 16.32 13.58
N ASP A 105 14.60 16.86 14.78
CA ASP A 105 13.51 17.79 15.11
C ASP A 105 13.67 19.16 14.44
N ASP A 106 14.92 19.62 14.28
CA ASP A 106 15.28 20.85 13.56
C ASP A 106 15.45 20.59 12.05
N ALA A 107 14.31 20.39 11.39
CA ALA A 107 14.24 20.17 9.94
C ALA A 107 14.63 21.41 9.11
N GLU A 108 14.75 22.58 9.72
CA GLU A 108 15.17 23.84 9.09
C GLU A 108 16.66 24.13 9.26
N SER A 109 17.39 23.27 10.00
CA SER A 109 18.83 23.39 10.11
C SER A 109 19.51 23.38 8.73
N PRO A 110 20.63 24.12 8.55
CA PRO A 110 21.35 24.15 7.28
C PRO A 110 21.74 22.77 6.74
N ILE A 111 22.03 21.82 7.64
CA ILE A 111 22.40 20.43 7.29
C ILE A 111 21.17 19.69 6.74
N ALA A 112 20.01 19.80 7.40
CA ALA A 112 18.77 19.17 6.94
C ALA A 112 18.35 19.73 5.57
N LEU A 113 18.36 21.05 5.42
CA LEU A 113 18.01 21.73 4.16
C LEU A 113 18.96 21.36 3.01
N GLN A 114 20.27 21.27 3.27
CA GLN A 114 21.25 20.84 2.28
C GLN A 114 21.01 19.39 1.85
N GLY A 115 20.71 18.49 2.80
CA GLY A 115 20.38 17.10 2.52
C GLY A 115 19.11 16.95 1.69
N MET A 116 18.06 17.71 2.01
CA MET A 116 16.81 17.75 1.26
C MET A 116 17.01 18.26 -0.17
N ARG A 117 17.74 19.37 -0.33
CA ARG A 117 18.05 19.94 -1.66
C ARG A 117 18.81 18.94 -2.54
N ARG A 118 19.86 18.31 -1.99
CA ARG A 118 20.63 17.29 -2.71
C ARG A 118 19.74 16.13 -3.19
N TYR A 119 18.84 15.65 -2.34
CA TYR A 119 17.90 14.60 -2.74
C TYR A 119 16.96 15.05 -3.87
N VAL A 120 16.43 16.27 -3.75
CA VAL A 120 15.53 16.85 -4.75
C VAL A 120 16.24 17.04 -6.10
N ASP A 121 17.51 17.42 -6.11
CA ASP A 121 18.30 17.49 -7.34
C ASP A 121 18.39 16.12 -8.05
N PHE A 122 18.61 15.04 -7.27
CA PHE A 122 18.59 13.67 -7.80
C PHE A 122 17.21 13.22 -8.26
N LEU A 123 16.15 13.59 -7.55
CA LEU A 123 14.77 13.28 -7.90
C LEU A 123 14.36 13.96 -9.22
N ILE A 124 14.66 15.25 -9.38
CA ILE A 124 14.42 16.00 -10.62
C ILE A 124 15.21 15.38 -11.77
N ARG A 125 16.48 15.01 -11.55
CA ARG A 125 17.29 14.32 -12.55
C ARG A 125 16.70 12.98 -12.94
N GLU A 126 16.19 12.20 -11.99
CA GLU A 126 15.50 10.94 -12.28
C GLU A 126 14.25 11.15 -13.14
N ILE A 127 13.41 12.14 -12.81
CA ILE A 127 12.22 12.51 -13.57
C ILE A 127 12.59 12.86 -15.02
N ALA A 128 13.60 13.72 -15.20
CA ALA A 128 14.07 14.11 -16.53
C ALA A 128 14.54 12.91 -17.37
N LEU A 129 15.24 11.96 -16.73
CA LEU A 129 15.80 10.76 -17.37
C LEU A 129 14.79 9.64 -17.59
N ALA A 130 13.62 9.68 -16.95
CA ALA A 130 12.67 8.59 -17.07
C ALA A 130 12.19 8.42 -18.51
N PRO A 131 12.18 7.17 -19.02
CA PRO A 131 11.65 6.90 -20.34
C PRO A 131 10.13 7.11 -20.32
N TYR A 132 9.61 7.63 -21.43
CA TYR A 132 8.17 7.55 -21.68
C TYR A 132 7.82 6.07 -21.86
N SER A 133 7.09 5.50 -20.89
CA SER A 133 6.58 4.14 -21.05
C SER A 133 5.31 4.18 -21.89
N ARG A 134 5.44 3.89 -23.19
CA ARG A 134 4.30 3.73 -24.09
C ARG A 134 3.45 2.58 -23.60
N SER A 135 2.36 2.92 -22.93
CA SER A 135 1.53 2.02 -22.12
C SER A 135 0.65 1.04 -22.91
N THR A 136 0.77 1.03 -24.24
CA THR A 136 -0.11 0.28 -25.11
C THR A 136 0.74 -0.46 -26.14
N CYS A 137 0.53 -1.76 -26.22
CA CYS A 137 1.23 -2.66 -27.13
C CYS A 137 1.02 -2.34 -28.63
N ASP A 138 0.04 -1.50 -28.99
CA ASP A 138 -0.40 -1.31 -30.38
C ASP A 138 -0.65 0.15 -30.83
N PHE A 139 -0.26 1.18 -30.06
CA PHE A 139 -0.43 2.59 -30.51
C PHE A 139 0.87 3.16 -31.10
N GLU A 140 0.99 3.09 -32.42
CA GLU A 140 1.93 3.92 -33.17
C GLU A 140 1.34 5.32 -33.35
N GLY A 141 1.95 6.35 -32.74
CA GLY A 141 1.74 7.75 -33.13
C GLY A 141 0.89 8.66 -32.22
N GLY A 142 0.61 8.29 -30.96
CA GLY A 142 -0.07 9.17 -29.98
C GLY A 142 0.89 9.79 -28.95
N ASP A 143 0.64 11.04 -28.56
CA ASP A 143 1.28 11.67 -27.39
C ASP A 143 0.87 10.96 -26.09
N GLN A 144 1.75 10.96 -25.07
CA GLN A 144 1.34 10.48 -23.75
C GLN A 144 0.27 11.40 -23.16
N PRO A 145 -0.81 10.85 -22.57
CA PRO A 145 -1.75 11.67 -21.83
C PRO A 145 -1.08 12.29 -20.60
N PRO A 146 -1.53 13.47 -20.16
CA PRO A 146 -1.00 14.10 -18.97
C PRO A 146 -1.30 13.28 -17.71
N LEU A 147 -0.52 13.51 -16.65
CA LEU A 147 -0.79 12.91 -15.36
C LEU A 147 -2.13 13.42 -14.81
N ARG A 148 -3.04 12.50 -14.48
CA ARG A 148 -4.31 12.73 -13.80
C ARG A 148 -4.20 12.57 -12.29
N THR A 149 -3.17 11.86 -11.82
CA THR A 149 -2.88 11.76 -10.38
C THR A 149 -1.39 11.90 -10.10
N VAL A 150 -1.07 12.67 -9.06
CA VAL A 150 0.27 12.74 -8.46
C VAL A 150 0.12 12.49 -6.96
N PHE A 151 0.83 11.52 -6.43
CA PHE A 151 0.80 11.21 -5.00
C PHE A 151 2.18 11.38 -4.38
N ILE A 152 2.29 12.33 -3.47
CA ILE A 152 3.50 12.69 -2.76
C ILE A 152 3.45 12.03 -1.38
N GLY A 153 4.25 10.99 -1.16
CA GLY A 153 4.25 10.22 0.08
C GLY A 153 5.64 9.79 0.52
N GLY A 154 5.71 8.82 1.43
CA GLY A 154 6.95 8.14 1.80
C GLY A 154 7.29 8.29 3.27
N GLY A 155 8.18 9.23 3.61
CA GLY A 155 8.45 9.62 4.98
C GLY A 155 7.41 10.62 5.46
N THR A 156 7.76 11.90 5.44
CA THR A 156 6.90 13.00 5.85
C THR A 156 7.05 14.15 4.85
N PRO A 157 6.33 14.11 3.72
CA PRO A 157 6.40 15.13 2.68
C PRO A 157 6.27 16.56 3.19
N SER A 158 5.41 16.78 4.21
CA SER A 158 5.19 18.09 4.83
C SER A 158 6.39 18.68 5.57
N LEU A 159 7.51 17.94 5.71
CA LEU A 159 8.79 18.51 6.15
C LEU A 159 9.50 19.27 5.03
N LEU A 160 9.32 18.88 3.77
CA LEU A 160 10.05 19.45 2.64
C LEU A 160 9.67 20.93 2.45
N PRO A 161 10.63 21.87 2.35
CA PRO A 161 10.36 23.25 1.98
C PRO A 161 9.52 23.38 0.69
N PRO A 162 8.52 24.27 0.63
CA PRO A 162 7.67 24.43 -0.56
C PRO A 162 8.42 24.77 -1.85
N ASP A 163 9.52 25.55 -1.80
CA ASP A 163 10.35 25.85 -2.98
C ASP A 163 10.95 24.58 -3.60
N LEU A 164 11.39 23.64 -2.77
CA LEU A 164 11.91 22.36 -3.20
C LEU A 164 10.81 21.47 -3.79
N LEU A 165 9.62 21.42 -3.16
CA LEU A 165 8.51 20.64 -3.71
C LEU A 165 8.05 21.21 -5.06
N GLY A 166 7.96 22.54 -5.17
CA GLY A 166 7.57 23.22 -6.41
C GLY A 166 8.51 22.88 -7.57
N SER A 167 9.81 22.77 -7.30
CA SER A 167 10.80 22.36 -8.30
C SER A 167 10.57 20.91 -8.81
N VAL A 168 10.11 20.00 -7.94
CA VAL A 168 9.78 18.61 -8.33
C VAL A 168 8.48 18.55 -9.13
N ILE A 169 7.45 19.31 -8.73
CA ILE A 169 6.18 19.37 -9.44
C ILE A 169 6.38 19.97 -10.84
N GLU A 170 7.21 21.01 -10.98
CA GLU A 170 7.54 21.58 -12.28
C GLU A 170 8.27 20.58 -13.17
N ALA A 171 9.23 19.82 -12.62
CA ALA A 171 9.90 18.76 -13.38
C ALA A 171 8.92 17.70 -13.89
N LEU A 172 7.90 17.32 -13.11
CA LEU A 172 6.82 16.43 -13.57
C LEU A 172 5.97 17.08 -14.67
N ARG A 173 5.62 18.37 -14.50
CA ARG A 173 4.82 19.12 -15.46
C ARG A 173 5.51 19.26 -16.80
N GLU A 174 6.79 19.62 -16.81
CA GLU A 174 7.62 19.72 -18.02
C GLU A 174 7.79 18.35 -18.69
N LYS A 175 7.97 17.28 -17.90
CA LYS A 175 8.25 15.94 -18.42
C LYS A 175 7.01 15.18 -18.89
N PHE A 176 5.90 15.26 -18.18
CA PHE A 176 4.73 14.40 -18.44
C PHE A 176 3.45 15.20 -18.70
N GLY A 177 3.44 16.50 -18.41
CA GLY A 177 2.19 17.24 -18.28
C GLY A 177 1.41 16.82 -17.02
N ILE A 178 0.62 17.74 -16.48
CA ILE A 178 -0.32 17.48 -15.40
C ILE A 178 -1.66 18.04 -15.83
N ASP A 179 -2.69 17.20 -15.81
CA ASP A 179 -4.06 17.56 -16.13
C ASP A 179 -4.52 18.70 -15.18
N PRO A 180 -5.19 19.76 -15.67
CA PRO A 180 -5.68 20.83 -14.81
C PRO A 180 -6.60 20.34 -13.67
N ASP A 181 -7.31 19.23 -13.89
CA ASP A 181 -8.21 18.61 -12.92
C ASP A 181 -7.54 17.43 -12.18
N ALA A 182 -6.22 17.31 -12.23
CA ALA A 182 -5.49 16.22 -11.60
C ALA A 182 -5.65 16.20 -10.07
N GLU A 183 -5.77 15.00 -9.49
CA GLU A 183 -5.64 14.82 -8.04
C GLU A 183 -4.16 14.87 -7.64
N ILE A 184 -3.74 15.92 -6.93
CA ILE A 184 -2.40 16.02 -6.35
C ILE A 184 -2.53 15.81 -4.84
N SER A 185 -2.22 14.58 -4.42
CA SER A 185 -2.28 14.12 -3.03
C SER A 185 -0.94 14.30 -2.32
N MET A 186 -0.98 14.75 -1.07
CA MET A 186 0.21 14.85 -0.22
C MET A 186 -0.03 14.24 1.17
N GLU A 187 0.87 13.34 1.60
CA GLU A 187 0.92 12.87 2.98
C GLU A 187 1.50 13.94 3.90
N MET A 188 0.84 14.18 5.03
CA MET A 188 1.24 15.18 6.01
C MET A 188 1.18 14.62 7.43
N ASP A 189 2.13 15.02 8.27
CA ASP A 189 2.19 14.66 9.68
C ASP A 189 1.86 15.89 10.55
N PRO A 190 0.97 15.79 11.55
CA PRO A 190 0.78 16.88 12.50
C PRO A 190 2.10 17.42 13.08
N GLY A 191 2.13 18.74 13.31
CA GLY A 191 3.31 19.44 13.84
C GLY A 191 4.45 19.65 12.83
N THR A 192 4.29 19.31 11.56
CA THR A 192 5.31 19.53 10.51
C THR A 192 4.97 20.65 9.51
N PHE A 193 3.76 21.21 9.63
CA PHE A 193 3.26 22.32 8.83
C PHE A 193 2.34 23.19 9.68
N ASP A 194 2.17 24.44 9.28
CA ASP A 194 1.17 25.37 9.77
C ASP A 194 0.23 25.80 8.62
N ALA A 195 -0.66 26.75 8.89
CA ALA A 195 -1.61 27.24 7.89
C ALA A 195 -0.94 27.95 6.70
N GLU A 196 0.18 28.64 6.93
CA GLU A 196 0.92 29.34 5.88
C GLU A 196 1.60 28.33 4.95
N LYS A 197 2.34 27.37 5.52
CA LYS A 197 3.00 26.32 4.76
C LYS A 197 2.00 25.43 4.01
N LEU A 198 0.84 25.13 4.60
CA LEU A 198 -0.24 24.43 3.89
C LEU A 198 -0.73 25.23 2.68
N THR A 199 -0.90 26.54 2.83
CA THR A 199 -1.32 27.42 1.72
C THR A 199 -0.28 27.40 0.60
N GLN A 200 1.01 27.44 0.95
CA GLN A 200 2.10 27.34 -0.04
C GLN A 200 2.07 26.00 -0.81
N TYR A 201 1.74 24.88 -0.15
CA TYR A 201 1.57 23.61 -0.86
C TYR A 201 0.34 23.59 -1.78
N VAL A 202 -0.76 24.19 -1.34
CA VAL A 202 -1.98 24.34 -2.14
C VAL A 202 -1.72 25.20 -3.38
N ASP A 203 -0.94 26.29 -3.25
CA ASP A 203 -0.55 27.15 -4.36
C ASP A 203 0.32 26.42 -5.41
N LEU A 204 1.00 25.34 -5.02
CA LEU A 204 1.73 24.44 -5.93
C LEU A 204 0.83 23.40 -6.61
N GLY A 205 -0.47 23.38 -6.28
CA GLY A 205 -1.48 22.49 -6.86
C GLY A 205 -1.91 21.33 -5.96
N VAL A 206 -1.39 21.20 -4.74
CA VAL A 206 -1.86 20.16 -3.80
C VAL A 206 -3.32 20.42 -3.43
N ASN A 207 -4.22 19.53 -3.84
CA ASN A 207 -5.66 19.65 -3.61
C ASN A 207 -6.23 18.52 -2.74
N ARG A 208 -5.42 17.51 -2.42
CA ARG A 208 -5.78 16.43 -1.50
C ARG A 208 -4.71 16.20 -0.42
N VAL A 209 -5.12 16.12 0.85
CA VAL A 209 -4.22 15.88 2.00
C VAL A 209 -4.50 14.52 2.64
N SER A 210 -3.48 13.72 2.92
CA SER A 210 -3.57 12.54 3.80
C SER A 210 -2.90 12.83 5.13
N LEU A 211 -3.69 12.99 6.19
CA LEU A 211 -3.17 13.37 7.50
C LEU A 211 -2.94 12.12 8.37
N GLY A 212 -1.66 11.85 8.62
CA GLY A 212 -1.18 10.67 9.35
C GLY A 212 -1.44 10.72 10.86
N LEU A 213 -2.68 10.70 11.33
CA LEU A 213 -2.97 10.86 12.77
C LEU A 213 -2.61 9.63 13.62
N GLN A 214 -2.94 8.45 13.13
CA GLN A 214 -2.80 7.12 13.72
C GLN A 214 -3.73 6.83 14.90
N SER A 215 -3.89 7.75 15.85
CA SER A 215 -4.79 7.59 17.00
C SER A 215 -5.14 8.94 17.65
N PHE A 216 -6.32 9.03 18.28
CA PHE A 216 -6.70 10.14 19.17
C PHE A 216 -6.31 9.88 20.64
N ASP A 217 -5.62 8.77 20.93
CA ASP A 217 -5.13 8.42 22.27
C ASP A 217 -3.65 8.81 22.45
N ALA A 218 -3.37 9.67 23.43
CA ALA A 218 -2.03 10.21 23.66
C ALA A 218 -1.00 9.14 24.07
N ASP A 219 -1.43 8.13 24.84
CA ASP A 219 -0.55 7.06 25.29
C ASP A 219 -0.23 6.13 24.11
N VAL A 220 -1.21 5.84 23.25
CA VAL A 220 -0.98 5.07 22.02
C VAL A 220 -0.01 5.80 21.09
N LEU A 221 -0.16 7.11 20.87
CA LEU A 221 0.77 7.91 20.05
C LEU A 221 2.21 7.86 20.61
N LYS A 222 2.35 7.94 21.94
CA LYS A 222 3.64 7.82 22.62
C LYS A 222 4.26 6.44 22.42
N TRP A 223 3.49 5.36 22.60
CA TRP A 223 3.96 3.99 22.38
C TRP A 223 4.27 3.70 20.91
N ALA A 224 3.59 4.37 19.99
CA ALA A 224 3.84 4.33 18.56
C ALA A 224 5.13 5.07 18.14
N GLY A 225 5.72 5.87 19.04
CA GLY A 225 6.90 6.69 18.74
C GLY A 225 6.59 7.88 17.84
N ARG A 226 5.36 8.42 17.88
CA ARG A 226 4.93 9.51 17.01
C ARG A 226 5.64 10.83 17.34
N GLY A 227 5.76 11.65 16.30
CA GLY A 227 6.39 12.96 16.32
C GLY A 227 5.63 14.00 17.15
N HIS A 228 4.31 13.88 17.13
CA HIS A 228 3.37 14.94 17.45
C HIS A 228 2.54 14.67 18.72
N THR A 229 1.94 15.72 19.27
CA THR A 229 0.97 15.66 20.36
C THR A 229 -0.47 15.70 19.83
N LEU A 230 -1.46 15.38 20.68
CA LEU A 230 -2.87 15.56 20.34
C LEU A 230 -3.25 17.03 20.07
N GLU A 231 -2.54 17.98 20.68
CA GLU A 231 -2.75 19.40 20.42
C GLU A 231 -2.33 19.75 18.99
N GLN A 232 -1.14 19.32 18.58
CA GLN A 232 -0.66 19.48 17.19
C GLN A 232 -1.56 18.76 16.19
N SER A 233 -2.13 17.61 16.56
CA SER A 233 -3.15 16.94 15.75
C SER A 233 -4.39 17.79 15.53
N ARG A 234 -4.90 18.44 16.58
CA ARG A 234 -6.06 19.34 16.49
C ARG A 234 -5.76 20.59 15.68
N GLU A 235 -4.57 21.17 15.84
CA GLU A 235 -4.08 22.30 15.04
C GLU A 235 -4.00 21.93 13.56
N ALA A 236 -3.41 20.78 13.23
CA ALA A 236 -3.30 20.31 11.85
C ALA A 236 -4.68 20.08 11.22
N ILE A 237 -5.62 19.46 11.95
CA ILE A 237 -7.01 19.29 11.50
C ILE A 237 -7.67 20.65 11.28
N ALA A 238 -7.49 21.60 12.19
CA ALA A 238 -8.06 22.95 12.05
C ALA A 238 -7.49 23.67 10.82
N ALA A 239 -6.18 23.60 10.58
CA ALA A 239 -5.52 24.19 9.42
C ALA A 239 -6.04 23.59 8.11
N VAL A 240 -6.13 22.27 8.01
CA VAL A 240 -6.67 21.57 6.84
C VAL A 240 -8.13 21.96 6.57
N ARG A 241 -8.97 21.98 7.61
CA ARG A 241 -10.39 22.34 7.48
C ARG A 241 -10.62 23.81 7.11
N ALA A 242 -9.72 24.71 7.54
CA ALA A 242 -9.82 26.14 7.26
C ALA A 242 -9.35 26.49 5.85
N ASN A 243 -8.52 25.66 5.22
CA ASN A 243 -7.96 25.91 3.90
C ASN A 243 -8.95 25.51 2.79
N ARG A 244 -9.39 26.47 1.99
CA ARG A 244 -10.39 26.25 0.92
C ARG A 244 -9.84 25.59 -0.35
N GLY A 245 -8.52 25.57 -0.54
CA GLY A 245 -7.91 24.88 -1.68
C GLY A 245 -7.63 23.40 -1.41
N VAL A 246 -7.74 22.95 -0.16
CA VAL A 246 -7.82 21.52 0.15
C VAL A 246 -9.23 21.03 -0.14
N GLU A 247 -9.43 20.49 -1.33
CA GLU A 247 -10.74 19.98 -1.76
C GLU A 247 -11.15 18.71 -1.02
N ARG A 248 -10.19 17.83 -0.76
CA ARG A 248 -10.40 16.53 -0.09
C ARG A 248 -9.31 16.29 0.92
N TRP A 249 -9.64 15.64 2.02
CA TRP A 249 -8.63 15.22 2.97
C TRP A 249 -9.01 13.91 3.67
N SER A 250 -7.99 13.14 4.01
CA SER A 250 -8.11 11.88 4.75
C SER A 250 -7.48 11.95 6.13
N LEU A 251 -8.03 11.15 7.04
CA LEU A 251 -7.40 10.79 8.30
C LEU A 251 -6.94 9.34 8.25
N ASP A 252 -5.67 9.12 8.56
CA ASP A 252 -5.11 7.77 8.65
C ASP A 252 -5.07 7.32 10.11
N LEU A 253 -5.67 6.17 10.41
CA LEU A 253 -5.73 5.55 11.73
C LEU A 253 -5.10 4.15 11.69
N ILE A 254 -4.56 3.69 12.82
CA ILE A 254 -4.02 2.32 12.96
C ILE A 254 -4.72 1.60 14.12
N SER A 255 -5.45 0.53 13.82
CA SER A 255 -5.99 -0.39 14.81
C SER A 255 -4.93 -1.41 15.25
N GLY A 256 -5.18 -2.11 16.37
CA GLY A 256 -4.28 -3.18 16.81
C GLY A 256 -2.96 -2.69 17.45
N MET A 257 -2.85 -1.39 17.76
CA MET A 257 -1.65 -0.80 18.36
C MET A 257 -1.42 -1.27 19.82
N PRO A 258 -0.17 -1.35 20.30
CA PRO A 258 0.10 -1.70 21.70
C PRO A 258 -0.61 -0.79 22.68
N GLY A 259 -1.38 -1.37 23.60
CA GLY A 259 -2.15 -0.62 24.61
C GLY A 259 -3.43 0.02 24.09
N LEU A 260 -3.77 -0.11 22.80
CA LEU A 260 -5.04 0.37 22.27
C LEU A 260 -6.17 -0.54 22.78
N THR A 261 -7.00 0.00 23.67
CA THR A 261 -8.19 -0.71 24.19
C THR A 261 -9.38 -0.53 23.25
N LYS A 262 -10.38 -1.42 23.35
CA LYS A 262 -11.65 -1.28 22.59
C LYS A 262 -12.35 0.05 22.86
N LYS A 263 -12.30 0.54 24.11
CA LYS A 263 -12.86 1.84 24.46
C LYS A 263 -12.10 2.97 23.77
N ALA A 264 -10.77 3.01 23.88
CA ALA A 264 -9.95 4.04 23.24
C ALA A 264 -10.09 4.03 21.71
N TRP A 265 -10.26 2.84 21.12
CA TRP A 265 -10.55 2.69 19.70
C TRP A 265 -11.92 3.26 19.32
N SER A 266 -12.97 2.92 20.06
CA SER A 266 -14.31 3.46 19.86
C SER A 266 -14.34 4.99 20.01
N ASP A 267 -13.67 5.54 21.02
CA ASP A 267 -13.53 6.99 21.22
C ASP A 267 -12.79 7.64 20.04
N SER A 268 -11.70 7.03 19.56
CA SER A 268 -10.94 7.51 18.40
C SER A 268 -11.76 7.51 17.10
N LEU A 269 -12.57 6.48 16.87
CA LEU A 269 -13.47 6.42 15.71
C LEU A 269 -14.54 7.51 15.78
N LYS A 270 -15.10 7.76 16.96
CA LYS A 270 -16.06 8.84 17.17
C LYS A 270 -15.43 10.21 16.88
N GLU A 271 -14.24 10.48 17.42
CA GLU A 271 -13.52 11.72 17.14
C GLU A 271 -13.20 11.86 15.64
N ALA A 272 -12.80 10.78 14.97
CA ALA A 272 -12.55 10.78 13.52
C ALA A 272 -13.81 11.14 12.72
N VAL A 273 -14.98 10.65 13.13
CA VAL A 273 -16.27 11.03 12.53
C VAL A 273 -16.61 12.49 12.80
N ASP A 274 -16.42 12.95 14.04
CA ASP A 274 -16.78 14.30 14.48
C ASP A 274 -15.99 15.40 13.76
N VAL A 275 -14.73 15.13 13.41
CA VAL A 275 -13.91 16.07 12.60
C VAL A 275 -14.22 16.01 11.11
N ALA A 276 -15.07 15.08 10.68
CA ALA A 276 -15.70 14.99 9.36
C ALA A 276 -14.74 15.11 8.16
N PRO A 277 -13.70 14.26 8.06
CA PRO A 277 -12.90 14.17 6.85
C PRO A 277 -13.72 13.62 5.68
N HIS A 278 -13.19 13.79 4.47
CA HIS A 278 -13.82 13.22 3.28
C HIS A 278 -13.53 11.72 3.15
N HIS A 279 -12.46 11.27 3.79
CA HIS A 279 -11.91 9.93 3.70
C HIS A 279 -11.25 9.54 5.02
N ILE A 280 -11.33 8.26 5.41
CA ILE A 280 -10.67 7.71 6.59
C ILE A 280 -10.01 6.40 6.19
N SER A 281 -8.69 6.31 6.38
CA SER A 281 -7.96 5.05 6.29
C SER A 281 -7.89 4.40 7.68
N VAL A 282 -8.21 3.12 7.79
CA VAL A 282 -8.05 2.31 9.00
C VAL A 282 -7.15 1.13 8.67
N TYR A 283 -5.87 1.24 9.01
CA TYR A 283 -4.90 0.16 8.84
C TYR A 283 -4.89 -0.76 10.05
N ASP A 284 -4.75 -2.06 9.80
CA ASP A 284 -4.42 -3.02 10.85
C ASP A 284 -2.91 -3.03 11.10
N LEU A 285 -2.47 -2.96 12.36
CA LEU A 285 -1.05 -2.96 12.69
C LEU A 285 -0.36 -4.24 12.21
N GLN A 286 0.59 -4.08 11.30
CA GLN A 286 1.50 -5.12 10.85
C GLN A 286 2.83 -5.03 11.59
N VAL A 287 3.23 -6.10 12.28
CA VAL A 287 4.47 -6.15 13.08
C VAL A 287 5.62 -6.67 12.23
N GLU A 288 6.36 -5.73 11.64
CA GLU A 288 7.41 -6.04 10.68
C GLU A 288 8.76 -6.38 11.29
N GLU A 289 9.42 -7.39 10.72
CA GLU A 289 10.84 -7.66 11.00
C GLU A 289 11.69 -6.46 10.56
N GLY A 290 12.61 -6.00 11.41
CA GLY A 290 13.41 -4.80 11.16
C GLY A 290 12.85 -3.49 11.73
N THR A 291 11.63 -3.52 12.27
CA THR A 291 11.07 -2.38 13.04
C THR A 291 11.33 -2.52 14.54
N LEU A 292 11.13 -1.42 15.29
CA LEU A 292 11.27 -1.47 16.74
C LEU A 292 10.18 -2.37 17.35
N PHE A 293 8.94 -2.29 16.87
CA PHE A 293 7.88 -3.23 17.26
C PHE A 293 8.22 -4.68 16.89
N GLY A 294 8.83 -4.92 15.74
CA GLY A 294 9.38 -6.23 15.39
C GLY A 294 10.32 -6.76 16.45
N SER A 295 11.27 -5.94 16.90
CA SER A 295 12.20 -6.32 17.97
C SER A 295 11.52 -6.54 19.33
N TRP A 296 10.36 -5.92 19.57
CA TRP A 296 9.63 -6.05 20.83
C TRP A 296 8.73 -7.27 20.87
N TYR A 297 8.07 -7.61 19.75
CA TYR A 297 6.96 -8.55 19.74
C TYR A 297 7.21 -9.82 18.90
N ASN A 298 8.15 -9.79 17.93
CA ASN A 298 8.45 -10.98 17.11
C ASN A 298 9.38 -11.99 17.82
N SER A 299 10.06 -11.61 18.91
CA SER A 299 10.93 -12.50 19.71
C SER A 299 10.19 -13.65 20.41
N SER A 300 8.85 -13.68 20.34
CA SER A 300 7.99 -14.65 21.04
C SER A 300 7.39 -15.75 20.14
N ARG A 301 7.54 -15.68 18.81
CA ARG A 301 6.80 -16.56 17.87
C ARG A 301 7.48 -17.90 17.50
N PHE A 302 8.69 -18.19 17.98
CA PHE A 302 9.37 -19.48 17.71
C PHE A 302 10.08 -20.08 18.93
N GLY A 303 9.32 -20.36 19.99
CA GLY A 303 9.75 -21.26 21.05
C GLY A 303 9.01 -22.60 20.93
N GLU A 304 9.63 -23.61 20.33
CA GLU A 304 9.10 -24.98 20.16
C GLU A 304 8.74 -25.74 21.46
N ASN A 305 8.78 -25.09 22.63
CA ASN A 305 8.61 -25.77 23.92
C ASN A 305 7.60 -25.10 24.87
N GLY A 306 6.65 -24.28 24.37
CA GLY A 306 5.50 -23.82 25.15
C GLY A 306 5.83 -23.05 26.45
N LYS A 307 7.09 -22.67 26.64
CA LYS A 307 7.56 -21.85 27.75
C LYS A 307 7.90 -20.49 27.16
N SER A 308 7.12 -19.49 27.57
CA SER A 308 7.43 -18.09 27.34
C SER A 308 8.84 -17.81 27.86
N LYS A 309 9.83 -17.83 26.97
CA LYS A 309 11.14 -17.24 27.25
C LYS A 309 10.98 -15.76 26.94
N THR A 310 10.60 -14.99 27.95
CA THR A 310 10.89 -13.56 28.02
C THR A 310 12.41 -13.42 28.04
N MET A 311 13.04 -13.46 26.87
CA MET A 311 14.45 -13.14 26.68
C MET A 311 14.59 -12.14 25.53
N VAL A 312 14.15 -10.92 25.81
CA VAL A 312 15.00 -9.76 25.49
C VAL A 312 15.47 -9.20 26.84
N SER A 313 16.28 -10.01 27.53
CA SER A 313 17.16 -9.50 28.58
C SER A 313 18.25 -8.68 27.89
N ASN A 314 18.17 -7.36 28.05
CA ASN A 314 19.20 -6.33 27.76
C ASN A 314 18.70 -5.21 26.82
N LEU A 315 17.72 -4.44 27.29
CA LEU A 315 17.81 -2.99 27.21
C LEU A 315 16.96 -2.36 28.33
N ASN A 316 17.58 -1.51 29.13
CA ASN A 316 17.00 -0.74 30.23
C ASN A 316 15.64 -0.10 29.90
N SER A 317 14.51 -0.78 30.13
CA SER A 317 13.19 -0.15 30.14
C SER A 317 12.59 -0.32 31.53
N ARG A 318 12.60 0.75 32.31
CA ARG A 318 11.86 0.89 33.57
C ARG A 318 10.33 0.92 33.38
N MET A 319 9.83 0.74 32.15
CA MET A 319 8.40 0.70 31.83
C MET A 319 8.01 -0.65 31.25
N ALA A 320 6.97 -1.26 31.82
CA ALA A 320 6.27 -2.40 31.23
C ALA A 320 5.69 -1.97 29.87
N ARG A 321 6.07 -2.69 28.81
CA ARG A 321 5.56 -2.42 27.46
C ARG A 321 4.10 -2.93 27.37
N PRO A 322 3.17 -2.18 26.77
CA PRO A 322 1.81 -2.65 26.58
C PRO A 322 1.78 -3.88 25.68
N GLU A 323 0.82 -4.76 25.93
CA GLU A 323 0.57 -5.90 25.07
C GLU A 323 -0.11 -5.46 23.76
N LEU A 324 0.11 -6.25 22.72
CA LEU A 324 -0.66 -6.14 21.50
C LEU A 324 -2.06 -6.72 21.75
N PRO A 325 -3.12 -6.14 21.16
CA PRO A 325 -4.43 -6.78 21.15
C PRO A 325 -4.34 -8.21 20.61
N SER A 326 -5.17 -9.08 21.17
CA SER A 326 -5.37 -10.43 20.65
C SER A 326 -5.97 -10.39 19.23
N GLU A 327 -5.96 -11.54 18.55
CA GLU A 327 -6.56 -11.65 17.21
C GLU A 327 -8.08 -11.41 17.28
N ASP A 328 -8.75 -11.90 18.33
CA ASP A 328 -10.18 -11.68 18.57
C ASP A 328 -10.48 -10.19 18.76
N GLU A 329 -9.71 -9.50 19.61
CA GLU A 329 -9.88 -8.06 19.82
C GLU A 329 -9.60 -7.26 18.54
N SER A 330 -8.63 -7.67 17.73
CA SER A 330 -8.31 -7.01 16.46
C SER A 330 -9.42 -7.22 15.42
N ALA A 331 -10.08 -8.38 15.40
CA ALA A 331 -11.27 -8.61 14.58
C ALA A 331 -12.43 -7.72 15.03
N GLU A 332 -12.68 -7.65 16.34
CA GLU A 332 -13.71 -6.77 16.90
C GLU A 332 -13.44 -5.30 16.57
N MET A 333 -12.17 -4.85 16.60
CA MET A 333 -11.79 -3.49 16.18
C MET A 333 -12.09 -3.21 14.71
N PHE A 334 -11.86 -4.18 13.82
CA PHE A 334 -12.22 -4.06 12.40
C PHE A 334 -13.73 -3.95 12.20
N HIS A 335 -14.51 -4.79 12.90
CA HIS A 335 -15.98 -4.70 12.89
C HIS A 335 -16.48 -3.34 13.42
N MET A 336 -15.96 -2.89 14.57
CA MET A 336 -16.31 -1.60 15.16
C MET A 336 -16.02 -0.44 14.21
N ALA A 337 -14.88 -0.47 13.50
CA ALA A 337 -14.53 0.54 12.50
C ALA A 337 -15.54 0.56 11.35
N SER A 338 -15.84 -0.61 10.76
CA SER A 338 -16.79 -0.70 9.66
C SER A 338 -18.18 -0.21 10.06
N GLU A 339 -18.71 -0.69 11.18
CA GLU A 339 -20.03 -0.31 11.68
C GLU A 339 -20.12 1.20 11.97
N THR A 340 -19.14 1.75 12.67
CA THR A 340 -19.13 3.17 13.07
C THR A 340 -19.02 4.09 11.85
N LEU A 341 -18.07 3.81 10.96
CA LEU A 341 -17.80 4.66 9.79
C LEU A 341 -18.93 4.54 8.75
N ARG A 342 -19.49 3.36 8.53
CA ARG A 342 -20.65 3.21 7.66
C ARG A 342 -21.91 3.83 8.24
N GLY A 343 -22.13 3.69 9.55
CA GLY A 343 -23.21 4.39 10.26
C GLY A 343 -23.10 5.92 10.13
N ALA A 344 -21.88 6.45 10.02
CA ALA A 344 -21.61 7.86 9.75
C ALA A 344 -21.69 8.23 8.24
N GLY A 345 -22.05 7.30 7.36
CA GLY A 345 -22.24 7.54 5.93
C GLY A 345 -20.95 7.53 5.10
N TYR A 346 -19.89 6.86 5.57
CA TYR A 346 -18.74 6.54 4.73
C TYR A 346 -18.94 5.18 4.05
N GLU A 347 -18.54 5.07 2.79
CA GLU A 347 -18.48 3.83 2.04
C GLU A 347 -17.17 3.10 2.33
N HIS A 348 -17.23 1.86 2.81
CA HIS A 348 -16.06 0.96 2.90
C HIS A 348 -15.74 0.43 1.51
N TYR A 349 -14.84 1.10 0.79
CA TYR A 349 -14.62 0.83 -0.63
C TYR A 349 -13.39 -0.06 -0.91
N GLU A 350 -12.45 -0.13 0.02
CA GLU A 350 -11.32 -1.07 0.02
C GLU A 350 -10.92 -1.43 1.44
N ILE A 351 -10.19 -2.54 1.60
CA ILE A 351 -9.87 -3.25 2.84
C ILE A 351 -9.45 -2.38 4.03
N SER A 352 -8.85 -1.22 3.79
CA SER A 352 -8.42 -0.29 4.83
C SER A 352 -8.90 1.15 4.61
N SER A 353 -9.86 1.41 3.71
CA SER A 353 -10.34 2.79 3.51
C SER A 353 -11.85 2.94 3.35
N TYR A 354 -12.31 4.06 3.92
CA TYR A 354 -13.66 4.53 3.94
C TYR A 354 -13.72 5.92 3.31
N ALA A 355 -14.73 6.20 2.49
CA ALA A 355 -14.85 7.52 1.85
C ALA A 355 -16.29 8.00 1.78
N LYS A 356 -16.50 9.31 1.83
CA LYS A 356 -17.74 9.91 1.34
C LYS A 356 -17.85 9.67 -0.17
N VAL A 357 -19.08 9.70 -0.67
CA VAL A 357 -19.34 9.56 -2.12
C VAL A 357 -18.51 10.59 -2.89
N GLY A 358 -17.80 10.15 -3.93
CA GLY A 358 -16.92 11.02 -4.74
C GLY A 358 -15.60 11.43 -4.05
N SER A 359 -15.25 10.82 -2.92
CA SER A 359 -14.04 11.14 -2.14
C SER A 359 -13.06 9.96 -1.99
N ARG A 360 -13.26 8.87 -2.75
CA ARG A 360 -12.25 7.81 -2.88
C ARG A 360 -10.96 8.43 -3.47
N CYS A 361 -9.80 8.07 -2.93
CA CYS A 361 -8.52 8.53 -3.44
C CYS A 361 -8.32 8.01 -4.88
N ALA A 362 -8.29 8.91 -5.86
CA ALA A 362 -8.18 8.57 -7.28
C ALA A 362 -6.87 7.85 -7.55
N HIS A 363 -5.76 8.34 -6.96
CA HIS A 363 -4.45 7.70 -7.10
C HIS A 363 -4.45 6.27 -6.55
N ASN A 364 -5.13 6.02 -5.43
CA ASN A 364 -5.22 4.65 -4.91
C ASN A 364 -6.06 3.75 -5.82
N GLN A 365 -7.08 4.27 -6.52
CA GLN A 365 -7.89 3.46 -7.44
C GLN A 365 -7.06 2.93 -8.62
N VAL A 366 -6.09 3.69 -9.12
CA VAL A 366 -5.14 3.26 -10.17
C VAL A 366 -4.54 1.91 -9.81
N TYR A 367 -4.02 1.82 -8.59
CA TYR A 367 -3.45 0.61 -8.03
C TYR A 367 -4.47 -0.52 -7.93
N TRP A 368 -5.65 -0.26 -7.37
CA TRP A 368 -6.66 -1.29 -7.11
C TRP A 368 -7.30 -1.86 -8.37
N THR A 369 -7.33 -1.12 -9.48
CA THR A 369 -7.87 -1.65 -10.73
C THR A 369 -6.98 -2.74 -11.34
N GLY A 370 -5.66 -2.69 -11.12
CA GLY A 370 -4.71 -3.58 -11.80
C GLY A 370 -4.80 -3.51 -13.34
N ARG A 371 -5.20 -2.35 -13.87
CA ARG A 371 -5.44 -2.11 -15.31
C ARG A 371 -4.59 -0.98 -15.89
N GLN A 372 -3.89 -0.23 -15.04
CA GLN A 372 -3.09 0.91 -15.45
C GLN A 372 -1.69 0.82 -14.82
N GLY A 373 -0.67 1.22 -15.58
CA GLY A 373 0.67 1.44 -15.04
C GLY A 373 0.78 2.72 -14.23
N TRP A 374 1.90 2.89 -13.53
CA TRP A 374 2.24 4.12 -12.82
C TRP A 374 3.75 4.37 -12.84
N TYR A 375 4.12 5.64 -12.83
CA TYR A 375 5.48 6.05 -12.55
C TYR A 375 5.68 6.15 -11.05
N GLY A 376 6.71 5.51 -10.50
CA GLY A 376 7.26 5.88 -9.20
C GLY A 376 8.48 6.76 -9.42
N PHE A 377 8.89 7.57 -8.44
CA PHE A 377 10.18 8.27 -8.40
C PHE A 377 10.66 8.43 -6.97
N GLY A 378 11.98 8.50 -6.81
CA GLY A 378 12.61 8.61 -5.51
C GLY A 378 13.00 7.27 -4.90
N MET A 379 13.83 7.35 -3.87
CA MET A 379 14.27 6.23 -3.03
C MET A 379 13.11 5.28 -2.72
N SER A 380 13.32 3.98 -2.92
CA SER A 380 12.35 2.92 -2.67
C SER A 380 11.07 2.91 -3.51
N ALA A 381 10.81 3.93 -4.33
CA ALA A 381 9.64 3.98 -5.18
C ALA A 381 9.63 2.87 -6.22
N THR A 382 8.44 2.44 -6.62
CA THR A 382 8.25 1.40 -7.61
C THR A 382 7.50 1.95 -8.79
N SER A 383 7.99 1.69 -10.00
CA SER A 383 7.22 1.91 -11.22
C SER A 383 6.65 0.59 -11.70
N PHE A 384 5.45 0.64 -12.26
CA PHE A 384 4.85 -0.43 -13.04
C PHE A 384 4.56 0.13 -14.43
N THR A 385 5.36 -0.28 -15.39
CA THR A 385 5.38 0.25 -16.76
C THR A 385 4.88 -0.78 -17.76
N ALA A 386 4.65 -0.36 -19.01
CA ALA A 386 4.15 -1.22 -20.10
C ALA A 386 4.84 -2.59 -20.16
N HIS A 387 4.10 -3.61 -20.59
CA HIS A 387 4.54 -5.02 -20.66
C HIS A 387 4.77 -5.71 -19.30
N GLY A 388 4.11 -5.23 -18.23
CA GLY A 388 4.22 -5.85 -16.90
C GLY A 388 5.59 -5.64 -16.24
N MET A 389 6.33 -4.63 -16.70
CA MET A 389 7.67 -4.35 -16.19
C MET A 389 7.58 -3.58 -14.88
N GLN A 390 7.97 -4.23 -13.79
CA GLN A 390 8.05 -3.63 -12.48
C GLN A 390 9.51 -3.44 -12.09
N PHE A 391 9.86 -2.25 -11.62
CA PHE A 391 11.19 -1.99 -11.07
C PHE A 391 11.12 -1.04 -9.88
N ALA A 392 11.96 -1.33 -8.87
CA ALA A 392 12.07 -0.53 -7.66
C ALA A 392 13.41 0.17 -7.55
N ARG A 393 13.39 1.32 -6.89
CA ARG A 393 14.59 2.09 -6.58
C ARG A 393 15.24 1.52 -5.33
N PRO A 394 16.56 1.68 -5.18
CA PRO A 394 17.24 1.33 -3.94
C PRO A 394 16.61 2.02 -2.72
N ARG A 395 16.58 1.32 -1.59
CA ARG A 395 15.99 1.81 -0.33
C ARG A 395 16.92 2.73 0.47
N LYS A 396 18.20 2.82 0.11
CA LYS A 396 19.20 3.64 0.80
C LYS A 396 19.61 4.82 -0.07
N MET A 397 19.78 5.97 0.57
CA MET A 397 20.10 7.24 -0.09
C MET A 397 21.28 7.13 -1.05
N ARG A 398 22.43 6.63 -0.56
CA ARG A 398 23.65 6.48 -1.37
C ARG A 398 23.45 5.55 -2.57
N ASP A 399 22.69 4.48 -2.40
CA ASP A 399 22.45 3.51 -3.47
C ASP A 399 21.49 4.10 -4.53
N TYR A 400 20.52 4.91 -4.08
CA TYR A 400 19.60 5.63 -4.96
C TYR A 400 20.32 6.68 -5.81
N GLU A 401 21.24 7.43 -5.22
CA GLU A 401 22.05 8.42 -5.95
C GLU A 401 22.90 7.75 -7.03
N ALA A 402 23.59 6.66 -6.67
CA ALA A 402 24.35 5.87 -7.63
C ALA A 402 23.47 5.26 -8.74
N TYR A 403 22.22 4.91 -8.42
CA TYR A 403 21.24 4.44 -9.40
C TYR A 403 20.91 5.54 -10.42
N VAL A 404 20.63 6.78 -9.97
CA VAL A 404 20.33 7.91 -10.86
C VAL A 404 21.55 8.32 -11.69
N GLU A 405 22.77 8.30 -11.12
CA GLU A 405 24.01 8.54 -11.87
C GLU A 405 24.21 7.49 -12.97
N ALA A 406 23.96 6.21 -12.66
CA ALA A 406 24.04 5.13 -13.63
C ALA A 406 22.99 5.29 -14.74
N MET A 407 21.76 5.74 -14.44
CA MET A 407 20.75 6.03 -15.47
C MET A 407 21.26 7.08 -16.47
N ALA A 408 21.88 8.15 -15.96
CA ALA A 408 22.39 9.22 -16.82
C ALA A 408 23.52 8.77 -17.76
N ALA A 409 24.33 7.81 -17.31
CA ALA A 409 25.42 7.25 -18.11
C ALA A 409 24.95 6.27 -19.20
N LEU A 410 23.68 5.87 -19.19
CA LEU A 410 23.11 4.83 -20.06
C LEU A 410 22.12 5.36 -21.09
N ILE A 411 21.99 6.69 -21.22
CA ILE A 411 21.10 7.33 -22.20
C ILE A 411 21.41 6.87 -23.64
N ASP A 412 22.67 6.50 -23.90
CA ASP A 412 23.16 6.08 -25.23
C ASP A 412 23.11 4.56 -25.49
N GLU A 413 22.72 3.74 -24.51
CA GLU A 413 22.67 2.26 -24.62
C GLU A 413 21.41 1.72 -23.90
N PRO A 414 20.26 1.57 -24.58
CA PRO A 414 18.96 1.27 -23.95
C PRO A 414 18.81 -0.16 -23.41
N SER A 415 19.90 -0.88 -23.15
CA SER A 415 19.87 -2.26 -22.69
C SER A 415 20.32 -2.38 -21.23
N ARG A 416 19.40 -2.18 -20.28
CA ARG A 416 19.57 -2.74 -18.93
C ARG A 416 18.47 -3.69 -18.49
N ALA A 417 18.98 -4.81 -17.97
CA ALA A 417 18.40 -5.88 -17.19
C ALA A 417 17.02 -5.60 -16.59
N CYS A 418 16.01 -5.72 -17.45
CA CYS A 418 14.68 -6.06 -17.00
C CYS A 418 14.65 -7.58 -16.89
N THR A 419 14.13 -8.10 -15.78
CA THR A 419 13.83 -9.53 -15.72
C THR A 419 12.68 -9.77 -16.68
N ILE A 420 13.01 -10.18 -17.91
CA ILE A 420 12.02 -10.61 -18.89
C ILE A 420 11.47 -11.94 -18.37
N LYS A 421 10.26 -11.88 -17.81
CA LYS A 421 9.50 -13.07 -17.45
C LYS A 421 9.07 -13.77 -18.74
N SER A 422 8.94 -15.10 -18.68
CA SER A 422 8.29 -15.82 -19.76
C SER A 422 6.84 -15.32 -19.94
N PRO A 423 6.25 -15.43 -21.15
CA PRO A 423 4.86 -15.04 -21.37
C PRO A 423 3.87 -15.69 -20.39
N PHE A 424 4.16 -16.93 -19.99
CA PHE A 424 3.38 -17.65 -18.98
C PHE A 424 3.50 -16.99 -17.59
N GLU A 425 4.72 -16.77 -17.09
CA GLU A 425 4.94 -16.13 -15.78
C GLU A 425 4.31 -14.73 -15.72
N ALA A 426 4.45 -13.95 -16.79
CA ALA A 426 3.83 -12.63 -16.89
C ALA A 426 2.29 -12.71 -16.82
N ARG A 427 1.68 -13.68 -17.51
CA ARG A 427 0.24 -13.92 -17.49
C ARG A 427 -0.24 -14.41 -16.12
N ALA A 428 0.49 -15.34 -15.49
CA ALA A 428 0.14 -15.88 -14.16
C ALA A 428 0.22 -14.81 -13.07
N ASP A 429 1.27 -13.98 -13.09
CA ASP A 429 1.44 -12.87 -12.15
C ASP A 429 0.33 -11.83 -12.32
N ALA A 430 -0.02 -11.47 -13.56
CA ALA A 430 -1.12 -10.54 -13.82
C ALA A 430 -2.49 -11.08 -13.39
N LEU A 431 -2.74 -12.39 -13.58
CA LEU A 431 -3.96 -13.03 -13.09
C LEU A 431 -4.02 -12.98 -11.55
N PHE A 432 -2.91 -13.33 -10.90
CA PHE A 432 -2.83 -13.26 -9.45
C PHE A 432 -3.04 -11.85 -8.94
N GLU A 433 -2.39 -10.85 -9.56
CA GLU A 433 -2.51 -9.45 -9.21
C GLU A 433 -3.96 -8.95 -9.37
N ARG A 434 -4.64 -9.28 -10.47
CA ARG A 434 -6.05 -8.90 -10.69
C ARG A 434 -6.98 -9.48 -9.62
N LEU A 435 -6.77 -10.74 -9.23
CA LEU A 435 -7.52 -11.38 -8.14
C LEU A 435 -7.21 -10.73 -6.78
N MET A 436 -5.93 -10.55 -6.49
CA MET A 436 -5.43 -10.09 -5.20
C MET A 436 -5.82 -8.62 -4.93
N LEU A 437 -5.79 -7.76 -5.95
CA LEU A 437 -6.24 -6.37 -5.87
C LEU A 437 -7.76 -6.27 -5.84
N GLY A 438 -8.45 -6.93 -6.76
CA GLY A 438 -9.91 -6.86 -6.86
C GLY A 438 -10.62 -7.32 -5.58
N LEU A 439 -10.17 -8.45 -5.01
CA LEU A 439 -10.69 -8.99 -3.75
C LEU A 439 -10.33 -8.18 -2.50
N ARG A 440 -9.54 -7.11 -2.62
CA ARG A 440 -9.34 -6.12 -1.54
C ARG A 440 -10.26 -4.92 -1.66
N THR A 441 -11.09 -4.86 -2.69
CA THR A 441 -12.05 -3.77 -2.88
C THR A 441 -13.48 -4.24 -2.71
N ARG A 442 -14.37 -3.30 -2.39
CA ARG A 442 -15.81 -3.57 -2.39
C ARG A 442 -16.36 -3.84 -3.80
N ASN A 443 -15.69 -3.31 -4.82
CA ASN A 443 -16.05 -3.54 -6.22
C ASN A 443 -15.78 -4.98 -6.67
N GLY A 444 -14.87 -5.69 -5.98
CA GLY A 444 -14.51 -7.07 -6.30
C GLY A 444 -13.75 -7.23 -7.60
N VAL A 445 -13.75 -8.45 -8.12
CA VAL A 445 -13.14 -8.83 -9.40
C VAL A 445 -14.20 -8.81 -10.49
N ASP A 446 -13.92 -8.08 -11.57
CA ASP A 446 -14.74 -8.07 -12.79
C ASP A 446 -14.49 -9.33 -13.61
N LEU A 447 -15.49 -10.21 -13.68
CA LEU A 447 -15.40 -11.51 -14.34
C LEU A 447 -15.47 -11.40 -15.87
N VAL A 448 -16.03 -10.32 -16.41
CA VAL A 448 -16.07 -10.07 -17.85
C VAL A 448 -14.68 -9.74 -18.35
N HIS A 449 -14.02 -8.77 -17.71
CA HIS A 449 -12.64 -8.42 -18.06
C HIS A 449 -11.66 -9.56 -17.76
N LEU A 450 -11.85 -10.29 -16.64
CA LEU A 450 -11.03 -11.46 -16.35
C LEU A 450 -11.15 -12.53 -17.44
N ARG A 451 -12.37 -12.79 -17.95
CA ARG A 451 -12.57 -13.69 -19.09
C ARG A 451 -11.87 -13.19 -20.35
N GLN A 452 -11.94 -11.89 -20.64
CA GLN A 452 -11.28 -11.30 -21.81
C GLN A 452 -9.76 -11.41 -21.75
N ASP A 453 -9.16 -11.11 -20.59
CA ASP A 453 -7.71 -11.08 -20.41
C ASP A 453 -7.10 -12.49 -20.27
N PHE A 454 -7.83 -13.43 -19.64
CA PHE A 454 -7.29 -14.74 -19.25
C PHE A 454 -8.05 -15.95 -19.81
N GLY A 455 -9.20 -15.77 -20.46
CA GLY A 455 -9.98 -16.85 -21.10
C GLY A 455 -10.87 -17.65 -20.15
N ASP A 456 -11.77 -18.45 -20.75
CA ASP A 456 -12.82 -19.18 -20.02
C ASP A 456 -12.30 -20.24 -19.06
N ALA A 457 -11.15 -20.88 -19.37
CA ALA A 457 -10.58 -21.92 -18.52
C ALA A 457 -10.16 -21.36 -17.14
N ALA A 458 -9.45 -20.23 -17.13
CA ALA A 458 -9.04 -19.57 -15.89
C ALA A 458 -10.26 -19.14 -15.06
N LEU A 459 -11.28 -18.57 -15.71
CA LEU A 459 -12.52 -18.19 -15.05
C LEU A 459 -13.23 -19.40 -14.42
N ALA A 460 -13.33 -20.52 -15.14
CA ALA A 460 -13.98 -21.74 -14.65
C ALA A 460 -13.26 -22.32 -13.42
N GLU A 461 -11.92 -22.28 -13.40
CA GLU A 461 -11.12 -22.68 -12.23
C GLU A 461 -11.40 -21.81 -11.01
N ILE A 462 -11.47 -20.48 -11.18
CA ILE A 462 -11.77 -19.53 -10.12
C ILE A 462 -13.18 -19.77 -9.56
N VAL A 463 -14.18 -19.85 -10.44
CA VAL A 463 -15.58 -20.09 -10.07
C VAL A 463 -15.72 -21.40 -9.29
N SER A 464 -15.07 -22.47 -9.77
CA SER A 464 -15.03 -23.77 -9.09
C SER A 464 -14.39 -23.69 -7.71
N ALA A 465 -13.24 -23.02 -7.60
CA ALA A 465 -12.51 -22.86 -6.34
C ALA A 465 -13.32 -22.09 -5.28
N VAL A 466 -14.04 -21.04 -5.70
CA VAL A 466 -14.94 -20.25 -4.83
C VAL A 466 -16.12 -21.11 -4.36
N ARG A 467 -16.90 -21.69 -5.30
CA ARG A 467 -18.12 -22.46 -4.99
C ARG A 467 -17.84 -23.71 -4.14
N ALA A 468 -16.64 -24.27 -4.23
CA ALA A 468 -16.27 -25.47 -3.49
C ALA A 468 -15.93 -25.25 -2.00
N GLY A 469 -15.88 -24.00 -1.51
CA GLY A 469 -15.39 -23.78 -0.14
C GLY A 469 -15.76 -22.47 0.54
N TRP A 470 -16.57 -21.62 -0.09
CA TRP A 470 -16.88 -20.30 0.45
C TRP A 470 -18.39 -20.09 0.60
N PRO A 471 -18.87 -19.64 1.78
CA PRO A 471 -20.29 -19.36 1.99
C PRO A 471 -20.70 -18.08 1.25
N GLU A 472 -21.92 -18.06 0.71
CA GLU A 472 -22.46 -16.93 -0.07
C GLU A 472 -22.58 -15.64 0.75
N GLU A 473 -22.70 -15.74 2.08
CA GLU A 473 -22.75 -14.60 2.99
C GLU A 473 -21.41 -13.85 3.11
N LEU A 474 -20.30 -14.49 2.72
CA LEU A 474 -18.96 -13.89 2.73
C LEU A 474 -18.46 -13.56 1.33
N VAL A 475 -18.78 -14.41 0.36
CA VAL A 475 -18.30 -14.30 -1.02
C VAL A 475 -19.50 -14.35 -1.95
N GLU A 476 -19.83 -13.18 -2.50
CA GLU A 476 -20.96 -13.02 -3.42
C GLU A 476 -20.43 -13.09 -4.86
N MET A 477 -21.05 -13.92 -5.69
CA MET A 477 -20.64 -14.09 -7.08
C MET A 477 -21.85 -14.16 -8.01
N ASP A 478 -21.89 -13.26 -8.99
CA ASP A 478 -22.86 -13.27 -10.09
C ASP A 478 -22.14 -13.49 -11.44
N ASP A 479 -22.85 -13.29 -12.56
CA ASP A 479 -22.29 -13.49 -13.91
C ASP A 479 -21.22 -12.44 -14.29
N TYR A 480 -21.15 -11.33 -13.57
CA TYR A 480 -20.31 -10.17 -13.88
C TYR A 480 -19.21 -9.94 -12.83
N ARG A 481 -19.44 -10.28 -11.56
CA ARG A 481 -18.54 -9.94 -10.46
C ARG A 481 -18.40 -11.03 -9.41
N LEU A 482 -17.20 -11.07 -8.82
CA LEU A 482 -16.88 -11.77 -7.58
C LEU A 482 -16.53 -10.73 -6.52
N THR A 483 -17.37 -10.59 -5.48
CA THR A 483 -17.25 -9.56 -4.44
C THR A 483 -17.22 -10.17 -3.04
N LEU A 484 -16.77 -9.36 -2.07
CA LEU A 484 -16.72 -9.73 -0.66
C LEU A 484 -17.71 -8.88 0.14
N SER A 485 -18.46 -9.53 1.02
CA SER A 485 -19.36 -8.81 1.93
C SER A 485 -18.57 -7.99 2.95
N ASP A 486 -19.18 -6.91 3.44
CA ASP A 486 -18.60 -6.07 4.49
C ASP A 486 -19.33 -6.30 5.83
N PRO A 487 -18.60 -6.36 6.96
CA PRO A 487 -17.13 -6.49 7.06
C PRO A 487 -16.65 -7.94 6.89
N GLY A 488 -17.56 -8.92 6.98
CA GLY A 488 -17.23 -10.34 7.12
C GLY A 488 -16.37 -10.89 5.98
N GLY A 489 -16.80 -10.72 4.73
CA GLY A 489 -16.05 -11.16 3.55
C GLY A 489 -14.70 -10.45 3.42
N MET A 490 -14.64 -9.14 3.64
CA MET A 490 -13.41 -8.36 3.58
C MET A 490 -12.39 -8.84 4.61
N LEU A 491 -12.81 -9.16 5.83
CA LEU A 491 -11.94 -9.69 6.88
C LEU A 491 -11.19 -10.96 6.42
N VAL A 492 -11.88 -11.84 5.68
CA VAL A 492 -11.35 -13.13 5.20
C VAL A 492 -10.76 -13.07 3.79
N SER A 493 -10.60 -11.87 3.21
CA SER A 493 -10.10 -11.66 1.85
C SER A 493 -8.79 -12.42 1.57
N THR A 494 -7.85 -12.41 2.52
CA THR A 494 -6.55 -13.08 2.35
C THR A 494 -6.66 -14.62 2.32
N GLN A 495 -7.59 -15.20 3.08
CA GLN A 495 -7.85 -16.64 3.06
C GLN A 495 -8.43 -17.06 1.70
N LEU A 496 -9.34 -16.26 1.14
CA LEU A 496 -9.87 -16.50 -0.20
C LEU A 496 -8.77 -16.42 -1.26
N ILE A 497 -7.97 -15.36 -1.24
CA ILE A 497 -6.83 -15.20 -2.16
C ILE A 497 -5.88 -16.40 -2.05
N SER A 498 -5.56 -16.82 -0.82
CA SER A 498 -4.69 -18.00 -0.59
C SER A 498 -5.32 -19.29 -1.11
N THR A 499 -6.65 -19.44 -1.02
CA THR A 499 -7.39 -20.58 -1.57
C THR A 499 -7.35 -20.58 -3.09
N LEU A 500 -7.56 -19.43 -3.73
CA LEU A 500 -7.48 -19.29 -5.18
C LEU A 500 -6.06 -19.58 -5.67
N MET A 501 -5.04 -19.05 -4.99
CA MET A 501 -3.65 -19.40 -5.25
C MET A 501 -3.40 -20.90 -5.17
N ALA A 502 -4.01 -21.62 -4.24
CA ALA A 502 -3.77 -23.06 -4.12
C ALA A 502 -4.54 -23.91 -5.16
N ARG A 503 -5.66 -23.41 -5.69
CA ARG A 503 -6.63 -24.22 -6.47
C ARG A 503 -6.74 -23.85 -7.95
N VAL A 504 -6.28 -22.67 -8.35
CA VAL A 504 -6.36 -22.21 -9.75
C VAL A 504 -5.08 -22.65 -10.48
N SER A 505 -5.20 -23.68 -11.33
CA SER A 505 -4.07 -24.25 -12.06
C SER A 505 -3.43 -23.27 -13.03
N SER A 506 -4.22 -22.34 -13.59
CA SER A 506 -3.78 -21.24 -14.47
C SER A 506 -2.76 -20.29 -13.83
N LEU A 507 -2.56 -20.37 -12.52
CA LEU A 507 -1.52 -19.64 -11.78
C LEU A 507 -0.18 -20.38 -11.72
N HIS A 508 -0.14 -21.68 -12.04
CA HIS A 508 1.03 -22.54 -11.81
C HIS A 508 1.47 -23.33 -13.04
N THR A 509 0.55 -23.53 -14.00
CA THR A 509 0.76 -24.44 -15.12
C THR A 509 0.56 -23.72 -16.45
N PRO A 510 1.53 -23.80 -17.39
CA PRO A 510 1.46 -23.20 -18.73
C PRO A 510 0.27 -23.59 -19.58
#